data_AF-A0A2G4RA75-F1
#
_entry.id   AF-A0A2G4RA75-F1
#
_cell.length_a   1.000
_cell.length_b   1.000
_cell.length_c   1.000
_cell.angle_alpha   90.00
_cell.angle_beta   90.00
_cell.angle_gamma   90.00
#
_symmetry.space_group_name_H-M   'P 1'
#
loop_
_entity.id
_entity.type
_entity.pdbx_description
1 polymer ?
#
loop_
_entity_poly.entity_id
_entity_poly.type
_entity_poly.pdbx_seq_one_letter_code
_entity_poly.pdbx_strand_id
1 'polypeptide(L)'
;MKGEHAARSEGLACSGHQESPERKRHDLGYLPFLVRRDGVWLYRGTPIKRKAMLCMFGSMLTRDEKGAYLLRSPFETGYIEVEDVPFLAVELDWSGCGKMQRLCFRTNMDEVVVAGPDHPIRTEWDMPPEACPESCPPYIRLREGDGRFPLEARLSRPVWYELAALAEPGTCKGVPCMGVWSCGCFFPLARQTSGTDCDA
;
A
#
# COMPACT_ATOMS: atom_id res chain seq x y z
N MET A 1 8.61 10.70 -74.32
CA MET A 1 7.70 11.82 -74.61
C MET A 1 6.68 11.87 -73.49
N LYS A 2 6.62 12.98 -72.74
CA LYS A 2 5.84 13.27 -71.50
C LYS A 2 6.30 12.46 -70.28
N GLY A 3 6.82 13.04 -69.19
CA GLY A 3 6.37 14.20 -68.41
C GLY A 3 5.66 13.66 -67.16
N GLU A 4 5.75 14.17 -65.92
CA GLU A 4 6.33 15.37 -65.34
C GLU A 4 6.06 15.31 -63.80
N HIS A 5 6.94 15.93 -63.00
CA HIS A 5 6.80 16.44 -61.60
C HIS A 5 6.06 15.64 -60.49
N ALA A 6 6.73 15.48 -59.33
CA ALA A 6 6.53 16.34 -58.15
C ALA A 6 7.41 15.93 -56.95
N ALA A 7 7.83 16.93 -56.20
CA ALA A 7 8.70 16.87 -55.03
C ALA A 7 7.91 16.71 -53.71
N ARG A 8 8.68 16.65 -52.61
CA ARG A 8 8.34 16.79 -51.17
C ARG A 8 7.87 15.50 -50.47
N SER A 9 8.10 15.28 -49.19
CA SER A 9 9.04 15.73 -48.15
C SER A 9 8.61 14.98 -46.86
N GLU A 10 9.53 14.85 -45.91
CA GLU A 10 9.28 14.64 -44.47
C GLU A 10 8.94 13.24 -43.95
N GLY A 11 9.69 12.89 -42.91
CA GLY A 11 9.50 11.73 -42.05
C GLY A 11 10.64 11.62 -41.05
N LEU A 12 11.01 12.73 -40.40
CA LEU A 12 11.94 12.75 -39.28
C LEU A 12 11.23 12.07 -38.09
N ALA A 13 11.44 10.78 -37.92
CA ALA A 13 10.95 10.07 -36.76
C ALA A 13 11.80 10.49 -35.54
N CYS A 14 11.24 11.36 -34.71
CA CYS A 14 11.69 11.54 -33.33
C CYS A 14 11.51 10.20 -32.59
N SER A 15 12.61 9.47 -32.43
CA SER A 15 12.69 8.33 -31.51
C SER A 15 12.58 8.86 -30.08
N GLY A 16 11.40 8.72 -29.48
CA GLY A 16 11.24 8.86 -28.04
C GLY A 16 12.12 7.81 -27.36
N HIS A 17 13.16 8.26 -26.67
CA HIS A 17 13.95 7.39 -25.80
C HIS A 17 13.07 6.97 -24.62
N GLN A 18 12.45 5.79 -24.72
CA GLN A 18 11.96 5.08 -23.54
C GLN A 18 13.18 4.67 -22.71
N GLU A 19 13.50 5.48 -21.70
CA GLU A 19 14.51 5.14 -20.71
C GLU A 19 14.09 3.90 -19.92
N SER A 20 14.94 2.88 -19.91
CA SER A 20 14.69 1.65 -19.15
C SER A 20 14.72 1.94 -17.64
N PRO A 21 13.74 1.46 -16.85
CA PRO A 21 13.64 1.72 -15.41
C PRO A 21 14.82 1.18 -14.58
N GLU A 22 15.65 0.28 -15.14
CA GLU A 22 16.90 -0.17 -14.51
C GLU A 22 17.97 0.91 -14.46
N ARG A 23 18.00 1.78 -15.46
CA ARG A 23 19.00 2.85 -15.56
C ARG A 23 18.74 3.94 -14.52
N LYS A 24 17.47 4.32 -14.33
CA LYS A 24 17.05 5.33 -13.32
C LYS A 24 17.42 4.96 -11.89
N ARG A 25 17.50 3.67 -11.55
CA ARG A 25 17.90 3.22 -10.19
C ARG A 25 19.37 3.52 -9.87
N HIS A 26 20.25 3.44 -10.87
CA HIS A 26 21.67 3.64 -10.67
C HIS A 26 22.05 5.10 -10.41
N ASP A 27 21.26 6.06 -10.88
CA ASP A 27 21.62 7.48 -10.85
C ASP A 27 21.14 8.24 -9.59
N LEU A 28 20.10 7.74 -8.91
CA LEU A 28 19.46 8.45 -7.77
C LEU A 28 20.14 8.20 -6.41
N GLY A 29 20.95 7.16 -6.26
CA GLY A 29 21.62 6.81 -5.00
C GLY A 29 20.69 6.41 -3.84
N TYR A 30 21.28 6.05 -2.70
CA TYR A 30 20.58 5.72 -1.46
C TYR A 30 20.76 6.82 -0.41
N LEU A 31 19.65 7.32 0.10
CA LEU A 31 19.64 8.22 1.25
C LEU A 31 19.77 7.38 2.52
N PRO A 32 20.46 7.87 3.57
CA PRO A 32 20.73 7.11 4.78
C PRO A 32 19.52 7.07 5.73
N PHE A 33 18.33 6.74 5.20
CA PHE A 33 17.09 6.51 5.92
C PHE A 33 16.77 5.02 5.97
N LEU A 34 16.31 4.57 7.13
CA LEU A 34 15.73 3.24 7.32
C LEU A 34 14.40 3.37 8.05
N VAL A 35 13.34 2.83 7.47
CA VAL A 35 12.06 2.65 8.15
C VAL A 35 11.97 1.22 8.67
N ARG A 36 12.04 1.11 10.00
CA ARG A 36 11.91 -0.17 10.69
C ARG A 36 10.47 -0.65 10.66
N ARG A 37 10.28 -1.96 10.81
CA ARG A 37 8.97 -2.61 10.80
C ARG A 37 8.05 -2.06 11.89
N ASP A 38 8.59 -1.63 13.03
CA ASP A 38 7.85 -0.98 14.12
C ASP A 38 7.42 0.46 13.83
N GLY A 39 7.71 0.98 12.62
CA GLY A 39 7.36 2.33 12.18
C GLY A 39 8.35 3.40 12.62
N VAL A 40 9.46 3.03 13.29
CA VAL A 40 10.52 3.97 13.66
C VAL A 40 11.37 4.30 12.44
N TRP A 41 11.54 5.60 12.19
CA TRP A 41 12.46 6.10 11.16
C TRP A 41 13.82 6.39 11.78
N LEU A 42 14.86 5.85 11.15
CA LEU A 42 16.26 6.15 11.45
C LEU A 42 16.84 7.03 10.34
N TYR A 43 17.64 8.01 10.73
CA TYR A 43 18.53 8.73 9.83
C TYR A 43 19.96 8.56 10.31
N ARG A 44 20.84 7.97 9.47
CA ARG A 44 22.21 7.58 9.85
C ARG A 44 22.26 6.80 11.17
N GLY A 45 21.33 5.85 11.33
CA GLY A 45 21.21 5.00 12.51
C GLY A 45 20.57 5.66 13.74
N THR A 46 20.22 6.95 13.69
CA THR A 46 19.62 7.66 14.83
C THR A 46 18.10 7.83 14.65
N PRO A 47 17.27 7.51 15.66
CA PRO A 47 15.82 7.68 15.57
C PRO A 47 15.38 9.14 15.41
N ILE A 48 14.50 9.39 14.45
CA ILE A 48 13.80 10.67 14.29
C ILE A 48 12.55 10.65 15.17
N LYS A 49 12.52 11.53 16.19
CA LYS A 49 11.41 11.60 17.15
C LYS A 49 10.38 12.69 16.85
N ARG A 50 10.74 13.68 16.01
CA ARG A 50 9.86 14.83 15.75
C ARG A 50 8.76 14.45 14.77
N LYS A 51 7.53 14.34 15.26
CA LYS A 51 6.37 13.93 14.45
C LYS A 51 6.18 14.76 13.18
N ALA A 52 6.28 16.09 13.27
CA ALA A 52 6.14 16.96 12.10
C ALA A 52 7.17 16.66 10.99
N MET A 53 8.40 16.29 11.37
CA MET A 53 9.45 15.90 10.43
C MET A 53 9.16 14.55 9.78
N LEU A 54 8.63 13.58 10.56
CA LEU A 54 8.17 12.30 10.01
C LEU A 54 7.04 12.49 9.00
N CYS A 55 6.05 13.33 9.31
CA CYS A 55 4.94 13.62 8.40
C CYS A 55 5.43 14.28 7.11
N MET A 56 6.40 15.19 7.21
CA MET A 56 7.03 15.81 6.03
C MET A 56 7.70 14.74 5.14
N PHE A 57 8.53 13.87 5.70
CA PHE A 57 9.15 12.79 4.92
C PHE A 57 8.12 11.79 4.37
N GLY A 58 7.09 11.46 5.17
CA GLY A 58 5.96 10.65 4.76
C GLY A 58 5.28 11.21 3.50
N SER A 59 5.07 12.53 3.44
CA SER A 59 4.46 13.19 2.27
C SER A 59 5.33 13.15 1.00
N MET A 60 6.65 12.99 1.16
CA MET A 60 7.61 12.91 0.06
C MET A 60 7.81 11.47 -0.45
N LEU A 61 7.25 10.46 0.22
CA LEU A 61 7.37 9.08 -0.21
C LEU A 61 6.58 8.80 -1.49
N THR A 62 7.22 8.05 -2.36
CA THR A 62 6.58 7.28 -3.44
C THR A 62 7.22 5.90 -3.53
N ARG A 63 6.63 5.03 -4.33
CA ARG A 63 7.09 3.67 -4.58
C ARG A 63 7.23 3.46 -6.08
N ASP A 64 8.41 3.01 -6.50
CA ASP A 64 8.72 2.86 -7.92
C ASP A 64 8.02 1.65 -8.55
N GLU A 65 8.15 1.54 -9.88
CA GLU A 65 7.55 0.45 -10.67
C GLU A 65 8.04 -0.95 -10.28
N LYS A 66 9.21 -1.06 -9.62
CA LYS A 66 9.73 -2.34 -9.10
C LYS A 66 9.60 -2.48 -7.58
N GLY A 67 8.82 -1.62 -6.93
CA GLY A 67 8.42 -1.73 -5.54
C GLY A 67 9.39 -1.15 -4.51
N ALA A 68 10.45 -0.46 -4.92
CA ALA A 68 11.37 0.22 -4.01
C ALA A 68 10.81 1.57 -3.57
N TYR A 69 11.11 1.96 -2.33
CA TYR A 69 10.67 3.23 -1.77
C TYR A 69 11.71 4.32 -1.99
N LEU A 70 11.24 5.52 -2.31
CA LEU A 70 12.09 6.69 -2.51
C LEU A 70 11.45 7.94 -1.94
N LEU A 71 12.28 8.84 -1.44
CA LEU A 71 11.88 10.19 -1.06
C LEU A 71 12.09 11.10 -2.26
N ARG A 72 11.03 11.84 -2.64
CA ARG A 72 11.06 12.82 -3.71
C ARG A 72 10.79 14.21 -3.14
N SER A 73 11.81 15.05 -3.15
CA SER A 73 11.71 16.48 -2.90
C SER A 73 12.08 17.26 -4.16
N PRO A 74 11.76 18.56 -4.27
CA PRO A 74 12.14 19.37 -5.43
C PRO A 74 13.66 19.46 -5.68
N PHE A 75 14.48 19.27 -4.65
CA PHE A 75 15.93 19.45 -4.71
C PHE A 75 16.71 18.14 -4.75
N GLU A 76 16.11 17.06 -4.25
CA GLU A 76 16.77 15.77 -4.09
C GLU A 76 15.75 14.64 -4.19
N THR A 77 16.12 13.57 -4.90
CA THR A 77 15.37 12.31 -4.96
C THR A 77 16.35 11.16 -4.74
N GLY A 78 16.00 10.22 -3.87
CA GLY A 78 16.84 9.04 -3.62
C GLY A 78 16.09 7.91 -2.92
N TYR A 79 16.63 6.69 -3.03
CA TYR A 79 16.04 5.49 -2.43
C TYR A 79 16.25 5.46 -0.91
N ILE A 80 15.33 4.80 -0.21
CA ILE A 80 15.44 4.55 1.22
C ILE A 80 15.22 3.06 1.52
N GLU A 81 15.70 2.61 2.68
CA GLU A 81 15.44 1.25 3.14
C GLU A 81 14.13 1.21 3.95
N VAL A 82 13.31 0.18 3.71
CA VAL A 82 12.05 -0.05 4.42
C VAL A 82 11.94 -1.55 4.69
N GLU A 83 11.83 -1.94 5.96
CA GLU A 83 11.77 -3.36 6.35
C GLU A 83 10.45 -4.04 5.94
N ASP A 84 9.36 -3.28 5.84
CA ASP A 84 8.01 -3.79 5.56
C ASP A 84 7.21 -2.75 4.73
N VAL A 85 6.59 -1.79 5.41
CA VAL A 85 5.91 -0.64 4.82
C VAL A 85 6.20 0.62 5.65
N PRO A 86 6.15 1.82 5.03
CA PRO A 86 6.60 3.04 5.71
C PRO A 86 5.61 3.61 6.72
N PHE A 87 4.34 3.19 6.67
CA PHE A 87 3.26 3.71 7.51
C PHE A 87 2.65 2.60 8.38
N LEU A 88 2.20 2.97 9.58
CA LEU A 88 1.39 2.11 10.44
C LEU A 88 0.03 2.75 10.65
N ALA A 89 -1.05 2.02 10.45
CA ALA A 89 -2.39 2.43 10.89
C ALA A 89 -2.51 2.17 12.39
N VAL A 90 -2.59 3.25 13.17
CA VAL A 90 -2.50 3.24 14.64
C VAL A 90 -3.83 3.50 15.32
N GLU A 91 -4.83 4.00 14.58
CA GLU A 91 -6.19 4.20 15.06
C GLU A 91 -7.21 3.79 14.01
N LEU A 92 -8.35 3.30 14.49
CA LEU A 92 -9.56 3.01 13.72
C LEU A 92 -10.72 3.74 14.38
N ASP A 93 -11.45 4.51 13.58
CA ASP A 93 -12.74 5.08 13.93
C ASP A 93 -13.79 4.56 12.93
N TRP A 94 -15.04 4.40 13.36
CA TRP A 94 -16.09 3.94 12.46
C TRP A 94 -17.42 4.66 12.69
N SER A 95 -18.17 4.81 11.60
CA SER A 95 -19.49 5.45 11.63
C SER A 95 -20.47 4.75 10.71
N GLY A 96 -21.76 4.86 11.01
CA GLY A 96 -22.83 4.19 10.28
C GLY A 96 -23.06 2.75 10.75
N CYS A 97 -23.80 1.97 9.97
CA CYS A 97 -24.20 0.62 10.34
C CYS A 97 -24.26 -0.33 9.14
N GLY A 98 -24.01 -1.62 9.40
CA GLY A 98 -24.09 -2.70 8.41
C GLY A 98 -23.13 -2.49 7.23
N LYS A 99 -23.59 -2.82 6.03
CA LYS A 99 -22.75 -2.83 4.81
C LYS A 99 -22.23 -1.46 4.38
N MET A 100 -22.92 -0.39 4.78
CA MET A 100 -22.59 1.00 4.43
C MET A 100 -21.81 1.72 5.53
N GLN A 101 -21.40 1.02 6.60
CA GLN A 101 -20.51 1.60 7.61
C GLN A 101 -19.22 2.13 6.96
N ARG A 102 -18.56 3.08 7.61
CA ARG A 102 -17.30 3.65 7.14
C ARG A 102 -16.22 3.38 8.17
N LEU A 103 -15.19 2.66 7.77
CA LEU A 103 -14.02 2.38 8.60
C LEU A 103 -12.91 3.37 8.23
N CYS A 104 -12.57 4.25 9.15
CA CYS A 104 -11.62 5.33 8.98
C CYS A 104 -10.35 5.03 9.78
N PHE A 105 -9.21 4.98 9.10
CA PHE A 105 -7.92 4.67 9.69
C PHE A 105 -7.06 5.93 9.74
N ARG A 106 -6.36 6.13 10.85
CA ARG A 106 -5.31 7.14 10.95
C ARG A 106 -3.93 6.50 11.10
N THR A 107 -2.97 6.99 10.32
CA THR A 107 -1.59 6.49 10.36
C THR A 107 -0.77 7.16 11.47
N ASN A 108 0.39 6.59 11.79
CA ASN A 108 1.40 7.18 12.68
C ASN A 108 1.92 8.55 12.20
N MET A 109 1.65 8.91 10.94
CA MET A 109 1.99 10.20 10.32
C MET A 109 0.74 11.08 10.06
N ASP A 110 -0.37 10.80 10.75
CA ASP A 110 -1.63 11.55 10.68
C ASP A 110 -2.32 11.58 9.30
N GLU A 111 -1.96 10.67 8.40
CA GLU A 111 -2.76 10.44 7.20
C GLU A 111 -4.04 9.70 7.59
N VAL A 112 -5.17 10.21 7.11
CA VAL A 112 -6.50 9.65 7.38
C VAL A 112 -7.07 9.10 6.08
N VAL A 113 -7.44 7.82 6.09
CA VAL A 113 -8.01 7.12 4.93
C VAL A 113 -9.27 6.35 5.33
N VAL A 114 -10.23 6.26 4.43
CA VAL A 114 -11.46 5.47 4.65
C VAL A 114 -11.36 4.22 3.80
N ALA A 115 -11.49 3.04 4.41
CA ALA A 115 -11.47 1.79 3.67
C ALA A 115 -12.60 1.76 2.64
N GLY A 116 -12.24 1.44 1.39
CA GLY A 116 -13.14 1.51 0.25
C GLY A 116 -12.46 1.04 -1.04
N PRO A 117 -13.06 1.27 -2.21
CA PRO A 117 -12.48 0.88 -3.50
C PRO A 117 -11.09 1.47 -3.76
N ASP A 118 -10.88 2.72 -3.36
CA ASP A 118 -9.61 3.45 -3.58
C ASP A 118 -8.56 3.14 -2.50
N HIS A 119 -9.02 2.74 -1.32
CA HIS A 119 -8.19 2.39 -0.16
C HIS A 119 -8.53 0.99 0.35
N PRO A 120 -8.33 -0.07 -0.46
CA PRO A 120 -8.69 -1.41 -0.06
C PRO A 120 -7.85 -1.91 1.10
N ILE A 121 -8.47 -2.71 1.97
CA ILE A 121 -7.77 -3.50 2.98
C ILE A 121 -7.26 -4.78 2.30
N ARG A 122 -5.94 -5.00 2.37
CA ARG A 122 -5.26 -6.19 1.86
C ARG A 122 -4.89 -7.12 3.01
N THR A 123 -5.29 -8.38 2.88
CA THR A 123 -5.03 -9.46 3.85
C THR A 123 -4.68 -10.74 3.10
N GLU A 124 -3.97 -11.64 3.76
CA GLU A 124 -3.80 -13.03 3.31
C GLU A 124 -4.91 -13.91 3.90
N TRP A 125 -6.17 -13.55 3.62
CA TRP A 125 -7.35 -14.16 4.24
C TRP A 125 -7.59 -15.62 3.83
N ASP A 126 -7.10 -16.04 2.66
CA ASP A 126 -7.38 -17.34 2.03
C ASP A 126 -6.30 -18.39 2.35
N MET A 127 -5.58 -18.23 3.45
CA MET A 127 -4.56 -19.17 3.92
C MET A 127 -5.16 -20.17 4.92
N PRO A 128 -4.73 -21.46 4.91
CA PRO A 128 -5.13 -22.40 5.94
C PRO A 128 -4.65 -21.93 7.33
N PRO A 129 -5.44 -22.13 8.40
CA PRO A 129 -5.09 -21.71 9.77
C PRO A 129 -3.71 -22.21 10.23
N GLU A 130 -3.32 -23.41 9.80
CA GLU A 130 -2.06 -24.06 10.14
C GLU A 130 -0.85 -23.46 9.39
N ALA A 131 -1.12 -22.83 8.23
CA ALA A 131 -0.14 -22.07 7.46
C ALA A 131 -0.15 -20.57 7.81
N CYS A 132 -1.03 -20.16 8.72
CA CYS A 132 -1.15 -18.80 9.21
C CYS A 132 -0.62 -18.76 10.66
N PRO A 133 0.71 -18.80 10.88
CA PRO A 133 1.23 -18.30 12.14
C PRO A 133 0.78 -16.84 12.23
N GLU A 134 0.76 -16.27 13.44
CA GLU A 134 0.33 -14.91 13.83
C GLU A 134 0.98 -13.71 13.03
N SER A 135 1.23 -13.83 11.74
CA SER A 135 2.40 -13.35 11.00
C SER A 135 2.06 -12.58 9.73
N CYS A 136 0.79 -12.55 9.30
CA CYS A 136 0.36 -11.78 8.12
C CYS A 136 -0.60 -10.66 8.53
N PRO A 137 -0.08 -9.51 9.01
CA PRO A 137 -0.92 -8.40 9.42
C PRO A 137 -1.68 -7.82 8.21
N PRO A 138 -2.89 -7.27 8.40
CA PRO A 138 -3.57 -6.53 7.36
C PRO A 138 -2.83 -5.26 6.98
N TYR A 139 -3.02 -4.81 5.73
CA TYR A 139 -2.54 -3.54 5.22
C TYR A 139 -3.70 -2.74 4.64
N ILE A 140 -3.64 -1.41 4.68
CA ILE A 140 -4.57 -0.53 3.98
C ILE A 140 -3.81 0.31 2.96
N ARG A 141 -4.33 0.39 1.73
CA ARG A 141 -3.75 1.26 0.70
C ARG A 141 -3.97 2.73 1.07
N LEU A 142 -2.91 3.53 0.99
CA LEU A 142 -2.97 4.97 1.21
C LEU A 142 -3.11 5.73 -0.10
N ARG A 143 -2.19 5.53 -1.04
CA ARG A 143 -2.16 6.25 -2.32
C ARG A 143 -1.34 5.47 -3.35
N GLU A 144 -1.47 5.86 -4.61
CA GLU A 144 -0.73 5.27 -5.71
C GLU A 144 0.78 5.59 -5.62
N GLY A 145 1.59 4.64 -6.10
CA GLY A 145 3.01 4.86 -6.36
C GLY A 145 3.23 5.35 -7.80
N ASP A 146 4.48 5.33 -8.26
CA ASP A 146 4.82 5.68 -9.64
C ASP A 146 4.45 4.56 -10.64
N GLY A 147 4.07 3.37 -10.14
CA GLY A 147 3.69 2.22 -10.96
C GLY A 147 2.67 1.32 -10.25
N ARG A 148 2.75 0.01 -10.47
CA ARG A 148 1.77 -0.95 -9.94
C ARG A 148 1.76 -1.13 -8.42
N PHE A 149 2.78 -0.62 -7.73
CA PHE A 149 2.97 -0.82 -6.29
C PHE A 149 2.52 0.42 -5.53
N PRO A 150 1.43 0.35 -4.75
CA PRO A 150 0.96 1.48 -3.97
C PRO A 150 1.80 1.69 -2.70
N LEU A 151 1.59 2.84 -2.07
CA LEU A 151 1.93 3.05 -0.67
C LEU A 151 0.82 2.47 0.21
N GLU A 152 1.22 1.73 1.22
CA GLU A 152 0.33 1.04 2.15
C GLU A 152 0.73 1.38 3.60
N ALA A 153 -0.24 1.27 4.50
CA ALA A 153 -0.01 1.24 5.94
C ALA A 153 -0.32 -0.14 6.49
N ARG A 154 0.55 -0.67 7.33
CA ARG A 154 0.30 -1.91 8.06
C ARG A 154 -0.58 -1.61 9.27
N LEU A 155 -1.60 -2.41 9.50
CA LEU A 155 -2.41 -2.27 10.71
C LEU A 155 -1.60 -2.67 11.93
N SER A 156 -1.56 -1.79 12.91
CA SER A 156 -1.02 -2.12 14.23
C SER A 156 -1.85 -3.22 14.88
N ARG A 157 -1.26 -3.97 15.83
CA ARG A 157 -1.98 -5.04 16.53
C ARG A 157 -3.29 -4.57 17.19
N PRO A 158 -3.32 -3.44 17.92
CA PRO A 158 -4.58 -2.93 18.50
C PRO A 158 -5.65 -2.69 17.44
N VAL A 159 -5.31 -1.96 16.38
CA VAL A 159 -6.22 -1.66 15.27
C VAL A 159 -6.71 -2.92 14.56
N TRP A 160 -5.84 -3.91 14.40
CA TRP A 160 -6.24 -5.20 13.83
C TRP A 160 -7.25 -5.92 14.73
N TYR A 161 -7.06 -5.94 16.05
CA TYR A 161 -8.04 -6.55 16.96
C TYR A 161 -9.38 -5.83 16.97
N GLU A 162 -9.38 -4.49 16.91
CA GLU A 162 -10.61 -3.70 16.75
C GLU A 162 -11.32 -4.05 15.43
N LEU A 163 -10.56 -4.14 14.33
CA LEU A 163 -11.10 -4.53 13.03
C LEU A 163 -11.68 -5.95 13.04
N ALA A 164 -11.01 -6.89 13.71
CA ALA A 164 -11.48 -8.27 13.84
C ALA A 164 -12.78 -8.37 14.65
N ALA A 165 -12.98 -7.50 15.64
CA ALA A 165 -14.21 -7.44 16.43
C ALA A 165 -15.42 -6.95 15.61
N LEU A 166 -15.19 -6.21 14.52
CA LEU A 166 -16.22 -5.77 13.57
C LEU A 166 -16.50 -6.80 12.46
N ALA A 167 -15.80 -7.95 12.46
CA ALA A 167 -15.90 -8.91 11.38
C ALA A 167 -17.25 -9.65 11.39
N GLU A 168 -17.88 -9.70 10.23
CA GLU A 168 -19.13 -10.40 9.97
C GLU A 168 -18.89 -11.56 8.98
N PRO A 169 -19.72 -12.62 9.04
CA PRO A 169 -19.69 -13.67 8.03
C PRO A 169 -20.00 -13.13 6.64
N GLY A 170 -19.26 -13.60 5.64
CA GLY A 170 -19.44 -13.26 4.25
C GLY A 170 -18.88 -14.32 3.33
N THR A 171 -18.72 -13.96 2.06
CA THR A 171 -18.18 -14.88 1.04
C THR A 171 -17.31 -14.08 0.09
N CYS A 172 -16.09 -14.55 -0.11
CA CYS A 172 -15.14 -13.96 -1.06
C CYS A 172 -14.69 -15.05 -2.03
N LYS A 173 -14.77 -14.79 -3.33
CA LYS A 173 -14.43 -15.77 -4.39
C LYS A 173 -15.12 -17.14 -4.22
N GLY A 174 -16.35 -17.14 -3.72
CA GLY A 174 -17.12 -18.37 -3.46
C GLY A 174 -16.72 -19.12 -2.18
N VAL A 175 -15.76 -18.62 -1.40
CA VAL A 175 -15.29 -19.23 -0.15
C VAL A 175 -15.88 -18.48 1.05
N PRO A 176 -16.54 -19.18 2.00
CA PRO A 176 -16.99 -18.59 3.26
C PRO A 176 -15.81 -18.00 4.05
N CYS A 177 -15.96 -16.75 4.48
CA CYS A 177 -14.92 -16.03 5.22
C CYS A 177 -15.53 -15.04 6.20
N MET A 178 -14.75 -14.68 7.22
CA MET A 178 -15.02 -13.54 8.08
C MET A 178 -14.37 -12.30 7.45
N GLY A 179 -15.08 -11.17 7.46
CA GLY A 179 -14.58 -9.94 6.90
C GLY A 179 -15.35 -8.72 7.38
N VAL A 180 -14.92 -7.54 6.98
CA VAL A 180 -15.54 -6.27 7.40
C VAL A 180 -16.15 -5.54 6.22
N TRP A 181 -17.23 -4.82 6.46
CA TRP A 181 -17.81 -3.92 5.47
C TRP A 181 -17.27 -2.51 5.66
N SER A 182 -16.97 -1.82 4.56
CA SER A 182 -16.78 -0.37 4.55
C SER A 182 -17.21 0.20 3.22
N CYS A 183 -18.00 1.27 3.22
CA CYS A 183 -18.47 1.96 2.02
C CYS A 183 -19.15 1.03 0.98
N GLY A 184 -19.88 0.01 1.44
CA GLY A 184 -20.51 -0.97 0.56
C GLY A 184 -19.57 -2.04 -0.02
N CYS A 185 -18.29 -2.04 0.37
CA CYS A 185 -17.30 -3.04 -0.02
C CYS A 185 -17.03 -4.01 1.13
N PHE A 186 -16.89 -5.30 0.80
CA PHE A 186 -16.53 -6.33 1.77
C PHE A 186 -15.03 -6.66 1.66
N PHE A 187 -14.33 -6.59 2.79
CA PHE A 187 -12.91 -6.90 2.91
C PHE A 187 -12.73 -8.17 3.74
N PRO A 188 -12.37 -9.31 3.11
CA PRO A 188 -12.17 -10.56 3.84
C PRO A 188 -10.93 -10.47 4.74
N LEU A 189 -11.00 -11.07 5.94
CA LEU A 189 -9.92 -11.07 6.93
C LEU A 189 -9.38 -12.47 7.20
N ALA A 190 -10.26 -13.47 7.27
CA ALA A 190 -9.86 -14.87 7.49
C ALA A 190 -10.90 -15.83 6.92
N ARG A 191 -10.48 -17.03 6.51
CA ARG A 191 -11.41 -18.14 6.19
C ARG A 191 -12.31 -18.44 7.40
N GLN A 192 -13.57 -18.73 7.11
CA GLN A 192 -14.47 -19.25 8.12
C GLN A 192 -14.16 -20.74 8.27
N THR A 193 -13.75 -21.17 9.46
CA THR A 193 -13.65 -22.60 9.75
C THR A 193 -15.07 -23.15 9.80
N SER A 194 -15.42 -23.99 8.82
CA SER A 194 -16.64 -24.79 8.91
C SER A 194 -16.43 -25.75 10.08
N GLY A 195 -17.06 -25.47 11.22
CA GLY A 195 -17.10 -26.38 12.35
C GLY A 195 -17.67 -27.71 11.89
N THR A 196 -16.79 -28.65 11.59
CA THR A 196 -17.10 -30.05 11.36
C THR A 196 -16.29 -30.79 12.41
N ASP A 197 -17.01 -31.59 13.20
CA ASP A 197 -16.58 -32.45 14.31
C ASP A 197 -16.78 -31.86 15.72
N CYS A 198 -18.05 -31.66 16.05
CA CYS A 198 -18.59 -31.93 17.39
C CYS A 198 -19.60 -33.06 17.25
N ASP A 199 -19.13 -34.31 17.08
CA ASP A 199 -19.87 -35.55 17.34
C ASP A 199 -18.94 -36.76 17.11
N ALA A 200 -18.22 -37.18 18.16
CA ALA A 200 -17.81 -38.57 18.44
C ALA A 200 -17.13 -38.66 19.82
#